data_AF-A0A1Z9BXK0-F1
#
_entry.id   AF-A0A1Z9BXK0-F1
#
_cell.length_a   1.000
_cell.length_b   1.000
_cell.length_c   1.000
_cell.angle_alpha   90.00
_cell.angle_beta   90.00
_cell.angle_gamma   90.00
#
_symmetry.space_group_name_H-M   'P 1'
#
loop_
_entity.id
_entity.type
_entity.pdbx_description
1 polymer ?
#
loop_
_entity_poly.entity_id
_entity_poly.type
_entity_poly.pdbx_seq_one_letter_code
_entity_poly.pdbx_strand_id
1 'polypeptide(L)'
;MISPYDYLTADDKKAAEDMEANANRLASDRELIAHTFQRTLHVAIKSDTLSSLVDIVLSCVDDINTSATELKSLANYHINNIILLNKYSSKNYNVYMEMAWGRGYIFDIEQSIDGYIMAWNELGDFDLRFTTHHIFYNQGIWSNEDMLSHEYSGDSVSE
;
A
#
# COMPACT_ATOMS: atom_id res chain seq x y z
N MET A 1 -1.91 -42.87 -29.68
CA MET A 1 -1.92 -41.42 -29.40
C MET A 1 -0.56 -41.09 -28.84
N ILE A 2 0.24 -40.32 -29.58
CA ILE A 2 1.53 -39.81 -29.09
C ILE A 2 1.19 -38.61 -28.22
N SER A 3 1.65 -38.62 -26.98
CA SER A 3 1.44 -37.50 -26.06
C SER A 3 2.24 -36.30 -26.58
N PRO A 4 1.71 -35.07 -26.57
CA PRO A 4 2.48 -33.88 -26.97
C PRO A 4 3.77 -33.67 -26.16
N TYR A 5 3.95 -34.40 -25.05
CA TYR A 5 5.16 -34.41 -24.21
C TYR A 5 6.22 -35.45 -24.63
N ASP A 6 5.93 -36.32 -25.61
CA ASP A 6 6.84 -37.39 -26.05
C ASP A 6 8.05 -36.88 -26.87
N TYR A 7 8.06 -35.60 -27.24
CA TYR A 7 9.13 -34.96 -28.03
C TYR A 7 10.03 -34.00 -27.24
N LEU A 8 9.80 -33.81 -25.94
CA LEU A 8 10.60 -32.90 -25.12
C LEU A 8 11.95 -33.52 -24.76
N THR A 9 13.01 -32.73 -24.91
CA THR A 9 14.35 -33.13 -24.45
C THR A 9 14.36 -33.19 -22.92
N ALA A 10 15.38 -33.84 -22.34
CA ALA A 10 15.53 -33.88 -20.88
C ALA A 10 15.66 -32.47 -20.28
N ASP A 11 16.28 -31.54 -21.01
CA ASP A 11 16.44 -30.15 -20.60
C ASP A 11 15.09 -29.40 -20.62
N ASP A 12 14.25 -29.64 -21.63
CA ASP A 12 12.92 -29.02 -21.70
C ASP A 12 12.00 -29.52 -20.57
N LYS A 13 12.11 -30.80 -20.19
CA LYS A 13 11.37 -31.36 -19.06
C LYS A 13 11.80 -30.74 -17.74
N LYS A 14 13.11 -30.62 -17.53
CA LYS A 14 13.66 -29.98 -16.32
C LYS A 14 13.25 -28.51 -16.23
N ALA A 15 13.32 -27.76 -17.33
CA ALA A 15 12.88 -26.36 -17.36
C ALA A 15 11.39 -26.22 -17.00
N ALA A 16 10.54 -27.11 -17.50
CA ALA A 16 9.12 -27.12 -17.15
C ALA A 16 8.88 -27.41 -15.65
N GLU A 17 9.60 -28.38 -15.09
CA GLU A 17 9.54 -28.70 -13.65
C GLU A 17 9.99 -27.51 -12.77
N ASP A 18 11.09 -26.86 -13.15
CA ASP A 18 11.61 -25.68 -12.43
C ASP A 18 10.61 -24.50 -12.51
N MET A 19 9.96 -24.29 -13.67
CA MET A 19 8.93 -23.27 -13.84
C MET A 19 7.69 -23.53 -12.99
N GLU A 20 7.21 -24.78 -12.95
CA GLU A 20 6.06 -25.17 -12.14
C GLU A 20 6.36 -25.02 -10.64
N ALA A 21 7.54 -25.46 -10.20
CA ALA A 21 7.99 -25.29 -8.83
C ALA A 21 8.07 -23.82 -8.41
N ASN A 22 8.59 -22.95 -9.29
CA ASN A 22 8.66 -21.51 -9.03
C ASN A 22 7.27 -20.86 -8.98
N ALA A 23 6.36 -21.26 -9.87
CA ALA A 23 4.98 -20.76 -9.86
C ALA A 23 4.23 -21.15 -8.57
N ASN A 24 4.39 -22.41 -8.13
CA ASN A 24 3.80 -22.90 -6.89
C ASN A 24 4.38 -22.18 -5.67
N ARG A 25 5.68 -21.92 -5.65
CA ARG A 25 6.32 -21.13 -4.59
C ARG A 25 5.77 -19.71 -4.54
N LEU A 26 5.74 -19.01 -5.68
CA LEU A 26 5.20 -17.66 -5.76
C LEU A 26 3.75 -17.59 -5.28
N ALA A 27 2.92 -18.57 -5.65
CA ALA A 27 1.55 -18.65 -5.16
C ALA A 27 1.48 -18.79 -3.64
N SER A 28 2.33 -19.64 -3.05
CA SER A 28 2.42 -19.81 -1.59
C SER A 28 2.90 -18.55 -0.87
N ASP A 29 3.90 -17.85 -1.43
CA ASP A 29 4.42 -16.60 -0.88
C ASP A 29 3.36 -15.49 -0.91
N ARG A 30 2.63 -15.37 -2.02
CA ARG A 30 1.50 -14.43 -2.16
C ARG A 30 0.42 -14.71 -1.10
N GLU A 31 0.04 -15.97 -0.92
CA GLU A 31 -0.96 -16.38 0.07
C GLU A 31 -0.50 -16.08 1.50
N LEU A 32 0.78 -16.33 1.81
CA LEU A 32 1.37 -16.03 3.11
C LEU A 32 1.31 -14.53 3.45
N ILE A 33 1.68 -13.68 2.49
CA ILE A 33 1.67 -12.23 2.65
C ILE A 33 0.23 -11.74 2.82
N ALA A 34 -0.68 -12.19 1.95
CA ALA A 34 -2.10 -11.83 1.99
C ALA A 34 -2.73 -12.17 3.36
N HIS A 35 -2.48 -13.37 3.86
CA HIS A 35 -2.93 -13.78 5.18
C HIS A 35 -2.34 -12.94 6.31
N THR A 36 -1.09 -12.50 6.18
CA THR A 36 -0.45 -11.63 7.17
C THR A 36 -1.16 -10.27 7.24
N PHE A 37 -1.50 -9.66 6.11
CA PHE A 37 -2.29 -8.42 6.08
C PHE A 37 -3.68 -8.60 6.69
N GLN A 38 -4.44 -9.60 6.23
CA GLN A 38 -5.80 -9.85 6.68
C GLN A 38 -5.86 -10.11 8.20
N ARG A 39 -4.92 -10.90 8.72
CA ARG A 39 -4.87 -11.25 10.15
C ARG A 39 -4.53 -10.06 11.03
N THR A 40 -3.72 -9.12 10.57
CA THR A 40 -3.20 -8.04 11.42
C THR A 40 -4.05 -6.77 11.33
N LEU A 41 -4.54 -6.40 10.14
CA LEU A 41 -5.31 -5.17 9.98
C LEU A 41 -6.77 -5.31 10.45
N HIS A 42 -7.30 -6.53 10.60
CA HIS A 42 -8.65 -6.81 11.10
C HIS A 42 -9.77 -6.05 10.36
N VAL A 43 -9.55 -5.68 9.09
CA VAL A 43 -10.54 -5.02 8.24
C VAL A 43 -10.78 -5.81 6.96
N ALA A 44 -11.96 -5.61 6.38
CA ALA A 44 -12.33 -6.23 5.12
C ALA A 44 -11.60 -5.53 3.96
N ILE A 45 -10.44 -6.06 3.58
CA ILE A 45 -9.66 -5.56 2.45
C ILE A 45 -10.22 -6.16 1.16
N LYS A 46 -10.53 -5.31 0.18
CA LYS A 46 -10.95 -5.76 -1.15
C LYS A 46 -9.84 -6.56 -1.83
N SER A 47 -10.19 -7.51 -2.70
CA SER A 47 -9.24 -8.45 -3.30
C SER A 47 -8.16 -7.76 -4.15
N ASP A 48 -8.52 -6.70 -4.85
CA ASP A 48 -7.64 -5.86 -5.68
C ASP A 48 -6.67 -5.03 -4.82
N THR A 49 -7.19 -4.40 -3.77
CA THR A 49 -6.38 -3.69 -2.76
C THR A 49 -5.38 -4.65 -2.09
N LEU A 50 -5.84 -5.83 -1.67
CA LEU A 50 -4.98 -6.84 -1.05
C LEU A 50 -3.90 -7.34 -2.02
N SER A 51 -4.25 -7.55 -3.30
CA SER A 51 -3.28 -7.94 -4.32
C SER A 51 -2.20 -6.88 -4.50
N SER A 52 -2.58 -5.60 -4.49
CA SER A 52 -1.62 -4.48 -4.58
C SER A 52 -0.67 -4.47 -3.38
N LEU A 53 -1.15 -4.69 -2.16
CA LEU A 53 -0.30 -4.80 -0.97
C LEU A 53 0.66 -5.98 -1.04
N VAL A 54 0.22 -7.12 -1.56
CA VAL A 54 1.08 -8.29 -1.79
C VAL A 54 2.17 -7.97 -2.82
N ASP A 55 1.81 -7.30 -3.92
CA ASP A 55 2.76 -6.92 -4.97
C ASP A 55 3.80 -5.92 -4.44
N ILE A 56 3.40 -4.98 -3.56
CA ILE A 56 4.34 -4.08 -2.87
C ILE A 56 5.37 -4.87 -2.07
N VAL A 57 4.93 -5.82 -1.22
CA VAL A 57 5.86 -6.63 -0.42
C VAL A 57 6.81 -7.42 -1.32
N LEU A 58 6.29 -8.05 -2.36
CA LEU A 58 7.11 -8.84 -3.30
C LEU A 58 8.07 -7.97 -4.12
N SER A 59 7.73 -6.71 -4.41
CA SER A 59 8.62 -5.78 -5.10
C SER A 59 9.85 -5.39 -4.27
N CYS A 60 9.77 -5.55 -2.95
CA CYS A 60 10.84 -5.28 -1.99
C CYS A 60 11.69 -6.53 -1.67
N VAL A 61 11.45 -7.65 -2.35
CA VAL A 61 12.19 -8.90 -2.14
C VAL A 61 13.38 -8.96 -3.10
N ASP A 62 14.59 -8.94 -2.54
CA ASP A 62 15.84 -8.94 -3.32
C ASP A 62 16.28 -10.33 -3.82
N ASP A 63 15.83 -11.41 -3.17
CA ASP A 63 16.30 -12.78 -3.43
C ASP A 63 15.13 -13.73 -3.74
N ILE A 64 15.30 -14.56 -4.77
CA ILE A 64 14.39 -15.67 -5.09
C ILE A 64 14.27 -16.69 -3.95
N ASN A 65 15.21 -16.69 -3.01
CA ASN A 65 15.26 -17.60 -1.87
C ASN A 65 14.74 -17.03 -0.55
N THR A 66 14.11 -15.85 -0.54
CA THR A 66 13.56 -15.25 0.68
C THR A 66 12.65 -16.22 1.45
N SER A 67 12.89 -16.28 2.75
CA SER A 67 12.21 -17.20 3.66
C SER A 67 10.82 -16.68 4.04
N ALA A 68 9.95 -17.60 4.46
CA ALA A 68 8.63 -17.24 4.99
C ALA A 68 8.70 -16.28 6.20
N THR A 69 9.76 -16.34 7.00
CA THR A 69 9.97 -15.43 8.13
C THR A 69 10.30 -14.02 7.67
N GLU A 70 11.14 -13.88 6.65
CA GLU A 70 11.49 -12.59 6.06
C GLU A 70 10.28 -11.97 5.35
N LEU A 71 9.52 -12.74 4.58
CA LEU A 71 8.28 -12.28 3.94
C LEU A 71 7.27 -11.76 4.97
N LYS A 72 7.10 -12.46 6.09
CA LYS A 72 6.26 -11.99 7.20
C LYS A 72 6.80 -10.71 7.84
N SER A 73 8.10 -10.62 8.02
CA SER A 73 8.74 -9.42 8.59
C SER A 73 8.48 -8.20 7.69
N LEU A 74 8.65 -8.37 6.38
CA LEU A 74 8.43 -7.34 5.39
C LEU A 74 6.95 -6.94 5.30
N ALA A 75 6.04 -7.91 5.26
CA ALA A 75 4.61 -7.64 5.35
C ALA A 75 4.23 -6.86 6.62
N ASN A 76 4.76 -7.26 7.78
CA ASN A 76 4.54 -6.54 9.04
C ASN A 76 5.13 -5.12 9.02
N TYR A 77 6.25 -4.90 8.35
CA TYR A 77 6.81 -3.56 8.14
C TYR A 77 5.81 -2.66 7.38
N HIS A 78 5.28 -3.13 6.25
CA HIS A 78 4.28 -2.38 5.49
C HIS A 78 2.96 -2.17 6.28
N ILE A 79 2.51 -3.18 7.04
CA ILE A 79 1.36 -3.05 7.94
C ILE A 79 1.59 -1.95 8.99
N ASN A 80 2.77 -1.91 9.60
CA ASN A 80 3.11 -0.88 10.58
C ASN A 80 3.11 0.52 9.96
N ASN A 81 3.59 0.67 8.73
CA ASN A 81 3.53 1.94 8.01
C ASN A 81 2.09 2.40 7.77
N ILE A 82 1.20 1.51 7.34
CA ILE A 82 -0.24 1.80 7.19
C ILE A 82 -0.88 2.22 8.52
N ILE A 83 -0.57 1.51 9.61
CA ILE A 83 -1.09 1.84 10.95
C ILE A 83 -0.56 3.19 11.43
N LEU A 84 0.73 3.49 11.19
CA LEU A 84 1.32 4.78 11.53
C LEU A 84 0.70 5.91 10.71
N LEU A 85 0.51 5.69 9.41
CA LEU A 85 -0.16 6.63 8.51
C LEU A 85 -1.58 6.93 8.99
N ASN A 86 -2.35 5.91 9.35
CA ASN A 86 -3.69 6.09 9.91
C ASN A 86 -3.64 6.96 11.17
N LYS A 87 -2.84 6.56 12.17
CA LYS A 87 -2.70 7.30 13.44
C LYS A 87 -2.29 8.76 13.25
N TYR A 88 -1.38 9.02 12.32
CA TYR A 88 -0.90 10.37 12.04
C TYR A 88 -1.96 11.20 11.31
N SER A 89 -2.57 10.63 10.28
CA SER A 89 -3.59 11.29 9.46
C SER A 89 -4.84 11.59 10.27
N SER A 90 -5.37 10.61 11.01
CA SER A 90 -6.61 10.79 11.79
C SER A 90 -6.52 11.90 12.84
N LYS A 91 -5.32 12.22 13.35
CA LYS A 91 -5.14 13.33 14.31
C LYS A 91 -5.45 14.70 13.72
N ASN A 92 -5.20 14.88 12.42
CA ASN A 92 -5.30 16.18 11.77
C ASN A 92 -6.40 16.24 10.70
N TYR A 93 -6.86 15.07 10.23
CA TYR A 93 -7.78 14.97 9.09
C TYR A 93 -9.08 15.74 9.28
N ASN A 94 -9.73 15.57 10.42
CA ASN A 94 -11.01 16.24 10.69
C ASN A 94 -10.87 17.76 10.62
N VAL A 95 -9.78 18.31 11.17
CA VAL A 95 -9.51 19.75 11.14
C VAL A 95 -9.35 20.24 9.70
N TYR A 96 -8.55 19.55 8.89
CA TYR A 96 -8.34 19.95 7.51
C TYR A 96 -9.59 19.79 6.63
N MET A 97 -10.38 18.75 6.88
CA MET A 97 -11.67 18.52 6.20
C MET A 97 -12.71 19.60 6.56
N GLU A 98 -12.75 20.02 7.83
CA GLU A 98 -13.61 21.13 8.27
C GLU A 98 -13.16 22.45 7.65
N MET A 99 -11.86 22.72 7.60
CA MET A 99 -11.32 23.94 6.97
C MET A 99 -11.58 23.97 5.46
N ALA A 100 -11.35 22.85 4.77
CA ALA A 100 -11.56 22.79 3.34
C ALA A 100 -13.06 22.79 2.99
N TRP A 101 -13.88 21.97 3.65
CA TRP A 101 -15.23 21.65 3.15
C TRP A 101 -16.35 21.89 4.17
N GLY A 102 -16.05 22.41 5.36
CA GLY A 102 -17.03 22.60 6.42
C GLY A 102 -17.64 21.30 6.95
N ARG A 103 -16.94 20.17 6.80
CA ARG A 103 -17.43 18.84 7.18
C ARG A 103 -16.43 18.10 8.05
N GLY A 104 -16.91 17.59 9.18
CA GLY A 104 -16.16 16.63 9.97
C GLY A 104 -16.13 15.26 9.29
N TYR A 105 -14.96 14.62 9.28
CA TYR A 105 -14.78 13.29 8.72
C TYR A 105 -13.68 12.53 9.47
N ILE A 106 -13.84 11.22 9.58
CA ILE A 106 -12.89 10.33 10.23
C ILE A 106 -12.00 9.71 9.15
N PHE A 107 -10.69 9.87 9.26
CA PHE A 107 -9.75 9.13 8.42
C PHE A 107 -9.66 7.70 8.90
N ASP A 108 -10.31 6.77 8.20
CA ASP A 108 -10.36 5.36 8.56
C ASP A 108 -9.13 4.59 8.03
N ILE A 109 -9.04 3.33 8.45
CA ILE A 109 -7.91 2.47 8.10
C ILE A 109 -7.97 2.07 6.62
N GLU A 110 -9.17 1.92 6.05
CA GLU A 110 -9.39 1.68 4.63
C GLU A 110 -8.81 2.81 3.77
N GLN A 111 -9.10 4.08 4.11
CA GLN A 111 -8.50 5.26 3.46
C GLN A 111 -6.98 5.29 3.63
N SER A 112 -6.47 4.79 4.76
CA SER A 112 -5.02 4.71 4.99
C SER A 112 -4.37 3.65 4.10
N ILE A 113 -5.06 2.54 3.83
CA ILE A 113 -4.59 1.50 2.91
C ILE A 113 -4.57 2.05 1.48
N ASP A 114 -5.67 2.64 1.03
CA ASP A 114 -5.78 3.20 -0.33
C ASP A 114 -4.74 4.31 -0.54
N GLY A 115 -4.60 5.21 0.44
CA GLY A 115 -3.61 6.27 0.41
C GLY A 115 -2.16 5.77 0.44
N TYR A 116 -1.89 4.70 1.19
CA TYR A 116 -0.56 4.07 1.22
C TYR A 116 -0.18 3.46 -0.13
N ILE A 117 -1.11 2.75 -0.78
CA ILE A 117 -0.88 2.15 -2.11
C ILE A 117 -0.63 3.24 -3.15
N MET A 118 -1.45 4.29 -3.16
CA MET A 118 -1.28 5.43 -4.07
C MET A 118 0.09 6.08 -3.88
N ALA A 119 0.44 6.44 -2.65
CA ALA A 119 1.71 7.06 -2.35
C ALA A 119 2.90 6.16 -2.69
N TRP A 120 2.80 4.85 -2.44
CA TRP A 120 3.84 3.90 -2.80
C TRP A 120 4.08 3.86 -4.33
N ASN A 121 3.00 3.80 -5.12
CA ASN A 121 3.09 3.74 -6.57
C ASN A 121 3.69 5.00 -7.20
N GLU A 122 3.49 6.17 -6.57
CA GLU A 122 3.98 7.44 -7.10
C GLU A 122 5.35 7.83 -6.54
N LEU A 123 5.62 7.51 -5.27
CA LEU A 123 6.79 8.00 -4.54
C LEU A 123 7.88 6.93 -4.34
N GLY A 124 7.50 5.65 -4.36
CA GLY A 124 8.41 4.51 -4.22
C GLY A 124 8.98 4.27 -2.82
N ASP A 125 8.77 5.17 -1.87
CA ASP A 125 9.20 5.02 -0.48
C ASP A 125 8.18 5.65 0.50
N PHE A 126 8.19 5.19 1.74
CA PHE A 126 7.31 5.68 2.79
C PHE A 126 8.02 6.67 3.72
N ASP A 127 7.70 7.95 3.54
CA ASP A 127 7.87 8.96 4.59
C ASP A 127 6.50 9.35 5.15
N LEU A 128 6.33 9.26 6.48
CA LEU A 128 5.03 9.46 7.13
C LEU A 128 4.40 10.82 6.82
N ARG A 129 5.19 11.91 6.89
CA ARG A 129 4.66 13.26 6.71
C ARG A 129 4.38 13.54 5.25
N PHE A 130 5.33 13.20 4.40
CA PHE A 130 5.23 13.41 2.96
C PHE A 130 4.10 12.57 2.34
N THR A 131 3.94 11.32 2.76
CA THR A 131 2.83 10.45 2.36
C THR A 131 1.48 11.05 2.77
N THR A 132 1.36 11.49 4.02
CA THR A 132 0.10 12.12 4.50
C THR A 132 -0.24 13.38 3.69
N HIS A 133 0.76 14.23 3.47
CA HIS A 133 0.64 15.44 2.67
C HIS A 133 0.21 15.15 1.23
N HIS A 134 0.84 14.16 0.60
CA HIS A 134 0.51 13.70 -0.74
C HIS A 134 -0.93 13.19 -0.84
N ILE A 135 -1.42 12.46 0.17
CA ILE A 135 -2.81 11.99 0.22
C ILE A 135 -3.78 13.16 0.31
N PHE A 136 -3.55 14.11 1.23
CA PHE A 136 -4.46 15.25 1.41
C PHE A 136 -4.49 16.17 0.18
N TYR A 137 -3.34 16.33 -0.48
CA TYR A 137 -3.26 17.03 -1.75
C TYR A 137 -4.12 16.36 -2.82
N ASN A 138 -3.98 15.04 -3.01
CA ASN A 138 -4.75 14.29 -4.00
C ASN A 138 -6.25 14.19 -3.69
N GLN A 139 -6.64 14.36 -2.42
CA GLN A 139 -8.04 14.50 -2.03
C GLN A 139 -8.59 15.91 -2.26
N GLY A 140 -7.76 16.87 -2.68
CA GLY A 140 -8.16 18.25 -2.92
C GLY A 140 -8.39 19.06 -1.64
N ILE A 141 -7.90 18.59 -0.49
CA ILE A 141 -8.04 19.29 0.80
C ILE A 141 -7.23 20.59 0.78
N TRP A 142 -6.05 20.56 0.16
CA TRP A 142 -5.11 21.70 0.11
C TRP A 142 -5.23 22.58 -1.12
N SER A 143 -5.84 22.07 -2.20
CA SER A 143 -6.13 22.85 -3.39
C SER A 143 -7.46 23.59 -3.30
N ASN A 144 -8.13 23.54 -2.15
CA ASN A 144 -9.38 24.27 -1.96
C ASN A 144 -9.08 25.77 -1.79
N GLU A 145 -9.60 26.58 -2.70
CA GLU A 145 -9.47 28.04 -2.72
C GLU A 145 -9.89 28.70 -1.39
N ASP A 146 -10.79 28.06 -0.62
CA ASP A 146 -11.23 28.56 0.70
C ASP A 146 -10.08 28.61 1.73
N MET A 147 -9.12 27.67 1.68
CA MET A 147 -7.91 27.70 2.54
C MET A 147 -6.99 28.87 2.19
N LEU A 148 -6.85 29.18 0.90
CA LEU A 148 -6.04 30.31 0.42
C LEU A 148 -6.66 31.67 0.80
N SER A 149 -7.97 31.71 1.03
CA SER A 149 -8.70 32.90 1.46
C SER A 149 -8.52 33.23 2.95
N HIS A 150 -8.21 32.24 3.80
CA HIS A 150 -8.04 32.41 5.25
C HIS A 150 -6.60 32.64 5.69
N GLU A 151 -5.59 32.24 4.90
CA GLU A 151 -4.19 32.55 5.21
C GLU A 151 -3.75 33.98 4.82
N TYR A 152 -4.51 34.68 3.97
CA TYR A 152 -4.20 36.04 3.52
C TYR A 152 -5.10 37.15 4.11
N SER A 153 -5.99 36.84 5.06
CA SER A 153 -6.76 37.85 5.80
C SER A 153 -6.14 38.21 7.15
N GLY A 154 -4.83 37.98 7.32
CA GLY A 154 -4.05 38.55 8.42
C GLY A 154 -3.92 40.05 8.21
N ASP A 155 -5.00 40.78 8.52
CA ASP A 155 -5.02 42.22 8.65
C ASP A 155 -3.80 42.63 9.49
N SER A 156 -2.87 43.29 8.82
CA SER A 156 -1.87 44.14 9.45
C SER A 156 -2.64 45.16 10.28
N VAL A 157 -2.73 44.94 11.60
CA VAL A 157 -3.04 46.03 12.52
C VAL A 157 -1.82 46.95 12.51
N SER A 158 -1.86 47.93 11.61
CA SER A 158 -0.96 49.07 11.59
C SER A 158 -1.29 49.98 12.78
N GLU A 159 -0.25 50.18 13.62
CA GLU A 159 0.00 51.25 14.61
C GLU A 159 -1.16 51.92 15.35
#